data_AF-Q2XMZ1-F1
#
_entry.id   AF-Q2XMZ1-F1
#
_cell.length_a   1.000
_cell.length_b   1.000
_cell.length_c   1.000
_cell.angle_alpha   90.00
_cell.angle_beta   90.00
_cell.angle_gamma   90.00
#
_symmetry.space_group_name_H-M   'P 1'
#
loop_
_entity.id
_entity.type
_entity.pdbx_description
1 polymer ?
#
loop_
_entity_poly.entity_id
_entity_poly.type
_entity_poly.pdbx_seq_one_letter_code
_entity_poly.pdbx_strand_id
1 'polypeptide(L)'
;MRILLYIFLFTVFFHETLAQQHIACVFCNKLFNMPQTWEKAQNALNLAGCSNLGGAKKACNGIVNNANLTESFPNMLPHNVQLKDLACKKYCKEQ
;
A
#
# COMPACT_ATOMS: atom_id res chain seq x y z
N MET A 1 24.20 -20.44 25.59
CA MET A 1 23.83 -20.36 24.16
C MET A 1 22.35 -20.11 23.86
N ARG A 2 21.38 -20.42 24.74
CA ARG A 2 19.95 -20.19 24.45
C ARG A 2 19.50 -18.72 24.48
N ILE A 3 20.08 -17.89 25.36
CA ILE A 3 19.73 -16.47 25.51
C ILE A 3 20.05 -15.67 24.23
N LEU A 4 21.19 -15.94 23.59
CA LEU A 4 21.56 -15.28 22.33
C LEU A 4 20.57 -15.55 21.20
N LEU A 5 19.98 -16.76 21.17
CA LEU A 5 18.97 -17.13 20.18
C LEU A 5 17.68 -16.35 20.38
N TYR A 6 17.26 -16.13 21.63
CA TYR A 6 16.09 -15.31 21.96
C TYR A 6 16.33 -13.83 21.64
N ILE A 7 17.52 -13.30 21.92
CA ILE A 7 17.89 -11.93 21.54
C ILE A 7 17.86 -11.77 20.01
N PHE A 8 18.38 -12.74 19.26
CA PHE A 8 18.38 -12.70 17.80
C PHE A 8 16.97 -12.79 17.20
N LEU A 9 16.09 -13.64 17.75
CA LEU A 9 14.69 -13.67 17.34
C LEU A 9 13.98 -12.36 17.69
N PHE A 10 14.22 -11.82 18.88
CA PHE A 10 13.62 -10.56 19.33
C PHE A 10 14.07 -9.40 18.43
N THR A 11 15.34 -9.32 18.04
CA THR A 11 15.80 -8.27 17.10
C THR A 11 15.18 -8.43 15.71
N VAL A 12 14.98 -9.65 15.21
CA VAL A 12 14.32 -9.88 13.92
C VAL A 12 12.84 -9.44 13.94
N PHE A 13 12.12 -9.68 15.04
CA PHE A 13 10.72 -9.25 15.17
C PHE A 13 10.57 -7.73 15.45
N PHE A 14 11.55 -7.11 16.10
CA PHE A 14 11.50 -5.67 16.44
C PHE A 14 12.18 -4.75 15.42
N HIS A 15 12.91 -5.28 14.44
CA HIS A 15 13.31 -4.46 13.30
C HIS A 15 12.08 -4.22 12.43
N GLU A 16 11.34 -3.15 12.74
CA GLU A 16 10.48 -2.49 11.77
C GLU A 16 11.33 -2.24 10.52
N THR A 17 11.15 -3.09 9.51
CA THR A 17 12.02 -3.05 8.34
C THR A 17 11.90 -1.69 7.67
N LEU A 18 13.02 -0.96 7.57
CA LEU A 18 13.12 0.31 6.84
C LEU A 18 12.58 0.20 5.40
N ALA A 19 12.57 -1.01 4.83
CA ALA A 19 11.96 -1.30 3.53
C ALA A 19 10.45 -1.00 3.50
N GLN A 20 9.70 -1.34 4.55
CA GLN A 20 8.27 -1.08 4.61
C GLN A 20 7.97 0.40 4.77
N GLN A 21 8.83 1.14 5.51
CA GLN A 21 8.77 2.60 5.57
C GLN A 21 8.98 3.18 4.17
N HIS A 22 10.03 2.78 3.45
CA HIS A 22 10.32 3.32 2.12
C HIS A 22 9.17 3.13 1.11
N ILE A 23 8.54 1.95 1.08
CA ILE A 23 7.41 1.67 0.16
C ILE A 23 6.18 2.52 0.53
N ALA A 24 5.86 2.64 1.83
CA ALA A 24 4.75 3.49 2.26
C ALA A 24 4.98 4.96 1.85
N CYS A 25 6.23 5.42 1.85
CA CYS A 25 6.57 6.81 1.54
C CYS A 25 6.51 7.16 0.06
N VAL A 26 6.57 6.17 -0.85
CA VAL A 26 6.35 6.42 -2.27
C VAL A 26 4.96 7.01 -2.51
N PHE A 27 3.95 6.55 -1.76
CA PHE A 27 2.57 7.07 -1.85
C PHE A 27 2.43 8.50 -1.30
N CYS A 28 3.39 8.95 -0.48
CA CYS A 28 3.42 10.28 0.14
C CYS A 28 4.00 11.36 -0.77
N ASN A 29 4.63 10.97 -1.88
CA ASN A 29 5.12 11.92 -2.85
C ASN A 29 3.96 12.81 -3.36
N LYS A 30 4.17 14.13 -3.43
CA LYS A 30 3.20 15.09 -3.97
C LYS A 30 2.85 14.81 -5.44
N LEU A 31 3.73 14.13 -6.16
CA LEU A 31 3.50 13.68 -7.53
C LEU A 31 2.57 12.45 -7.60
N PHE A 32 2.40 11.72 -6.49
CA PHE A 32 1.43 10.63 -6.40
C PHE A 32 0.03 11.22 -6.18
N ASN A 33 -0.72 11.33 -7.28
CA ASN A 33 -2.11 11.74 -7.24
C ASN A 33 -3.03 10.53 -7.00
N MET A 34 -3.90 10.65 -6.01
CA MET A 34 -4.93 9.64 -5.78
C MET A 34 -5.84 9.57 -7.01
N PRO A 35 -6.13 8.37 -7.55
CA PRO A 35 -7.05 8.23 -8.68
C PRO A 35 -8.39 8.90 -8.36
N GLN A 36 -8.90 9.70 -9.28
CA GLN A 36 -10.16 10.45 -9.09
C GLN A 36 -11.40 9.66 -9.52
N THR A 37 -11.20 8.52 -10.21
CA THR A 37 -12.27 7.63 -10.67
C THR A 37 -11.91 6.19 -10.37
N TRP A 38 -12.94 5.34 -10.24
CA TRP A 38 -12.73 3.90 -10.07
C TRP A 38 -11.93 3.30 -11.23
N GLU A 39 -12.23 3.70 -12.47
CA GLU A 39 -11.48 3.25 -13.66
C GLU A 39 -9.97 3.55 -13.56
N LYS A 40 -9.59 4.77 -13.15
CA LYS A 40 -8.18 5.12 -12.93
C LYS A 40 -7.56 4.31 -11.79
N ALA A 41 -8.33 4.04 -10.73
CA ALA A 41 -7.89 3.20 -9.63
C ALA A 41 -7.69 1.75 -10.05
N GLN A 42 -8.61 1.17 -10.84
CA GLN A 42 -8.49 -0.16 -11.42
C GLN A 42 -7.24 -0.26 -12.29
N ASN A 43 -7.00 0.72 -13.16
CA ASN A 43 -5.80 0.76 -13.99
C ASN A 43 -4.53 0.79 -13.14
N ALA A 44 -4.48 1.62 -12.10
CA ALA A 44 -3.34 1.66 -11.18
C ALA A 44 -3.17 0.33 -10.41
N LEU A 45 -4.25 -0.26 -9.91
CA LEU A 45 -4.23 -1.55 -9.22
C LEU A 45 -3.76 -2.67 -10.13
N ASN A 46 -4.22 -2.74 -11.37
CA ASN A 46 -3.79 -3.75 -12.34
C ASN A 46 -2.31 -3.56 -12.74
N LEU A 47 -1.91 -2.33 -13.07
CA LEU A 47 -0.58 -2.02 -13.60
C LEU A 47 0.50 -2.08 -12.51
N ALA A 48 0.25 -1.49 -11.34
CA ALA A 48 1.24 -1.36 -10.28
C ALA A 48 1.00 -2.34 -9.11
N GLY A 49 -0.26 -2.67 -8.79
CA GLY A 49 -0.56 -3.62 -7.71
C GLY A 49 -0.39 -5.06 -8.16
N CYS A 50 -1.35 -5.55 -8.95
CA CYS A 50 -1.45 -6.94 -9.37
C CYS A 50 -0.25 -7.42 -10.18
N SER A 51 0.38 -6.56 -10.97
CA SER A 51 1.57 -6.94 -11.75
C SER A 51 2.75 -7.36 -10.89
N ASN A 52 2.84 -6.88 -9.64
CA ASN A 52 3.90 -7.25 -8.70
C ASN A 52 3.62 -8.57 -7.95
N LEU A 53 2.46 -9.20 -8.13
CA LEU A 53 2.05 -10.38 -7.36
C LEU A 53 2.44 -11.74 -7.99
N GLY A 54 3.27 -11.75 -9.04
CA GLY A 54 3.77 -12.99 -9.66
C GLY A 54 2.65 -13.98 -10.00
N GLY A 55 2.71 -15.18 -9.43
CA GLY A 55 1.70 -16.24 -9.65
C GLY A 55 0.27 -15.87 -9.25
N ALA A 56 0.09 -14.89 -8.35
CA ALA A 56 -1.22 -14.40 -7.94
C ALA A 56 -1.78 -13.27 -8.84
N LYS A 57 -1.02 -12.80 -9.84
CA LYS A 57 -1.42 -11.72 -10.74
C LYS A 57 -2.79 -11.96 -11.37
N LYS A 58 -3.05 -13.18 -11.88
CA LYS A 58 -4.32 -13.52 -12.54
C LYS A 58 -5.51 -13.40 -11.58
N ALA A 59 -5.38 -13.90 -10.35
CA ALA A 59 -6.42 -13.82 -9.34
C ALA A 59 -6.66 -12.36 -8.92
N CYS A 60 -5.59 -11.58 -8.71
CA CYS A 60 -5.69 -10.16 -8.39
C CYS A 60 -6.40 -9.36 -9.48
N ASN A 61 -6.00 -9.53 -10.75
CA ASN A 61 -6.67 -8.89 -11.88
C ASN A 61 -8.15 -9.28 -11.95
N GLY A 62 -8.49 -10.56 -11.67
CA GLY A 62 -9.87 -11.02 -11.60
C GLY A 62 -10.68 -10.26 -10.55
N ILE A 63 -10.13 -10.05 -9.35
CA ILE A 63 -10.79 -9.28 -8.28
C ILE A 63 -10.97 -7.82 -8.71
N VAL A 64 -9.89 -7.17 -9.17
CA VAL A 64 -9.92 -5.73 -9.54
C VAL A 64 -10.87 -5.46 -10.70
N ASN A 65 -10.89 -6.33 -11.71
CA ASN A 65 -11.72 -6.15 -12.91
C ASN A 65 -13.21 -6.46 -12.68
N ASN A 66 -13.55 -7.28 -11.67
CA ASN A 66 -14.94 -7.60 -11.35
C ASN A 66 -15.52 -6.71 -10.24
N ALA A 67 -14.69 -5.98 -9.49
CA ALA A 67 -15.17 -4.96 -8.58
C ALA A 67 -15.74 -3.77 -9.37
N ASN A 68 -16.99 -3.38 -9.07
CA ASN A 68 -17.60 -2.17 -9.59
C ASN A 68 -17.84 -1.19 -8.43
N LEU A 69 -16.97 -0.20 -8.32
CA LEU A 69 -17.07 0.86 -7.32
C LEU A 69 -17.40 2.21 -7.97
N THR A 70 -17.85 2.25 -9.22
CA THR A 70 -18.03 3.51 -9.98
C THR A 70 -18.91 4.51 -9.22
N GLU A 71 -20.01 4.05 -8.62
CA GLU A 71 -20.94 4.89 -7.85
C GLU A 71 -20.42 5.24 -6.45
N SER A 72 -19.68 4.33 -5.81
CA SER A 72 -19.21 4.49 -4.43
C SER A 72 -17.84 5.15 -4.31
N PHE A 73 -17.03 5.13 -5.36
CA PHE A 73 -15.66 5.63 -5.37
C PHE A 73 -15.53 7.12 -5.04
N PRO A 74 -16.41 8.02 -5.56
CA PRO A 74 -16.41 9.43 -5.14
C PRO A 74 -16.62 9.59 -3.63
N ASN A 75 -17.47 8.75 -3.02
CA ASN A 75 -17.73 8.79 -1.57
C ASN A 75 -16.54 8.27 -0.75
N MET A 76 -15.73 7.37 -1.32
CA MET A 76 -14.51 6.86 -0.67
C MET A 76 -13.33 7.82 -0.79
N LEU A 77 -13.30 8.68 -1.81
CA LEU A 77 -12.13 9.49 -2.13
C LEU A 77 -11.64 10.38 -0.97
N PRO A 78 -12.50 11.08 -0.20
CA PRO A 78 -12.05 11.86 0.95
C PRO A 78 -11.38 10.99 2.03
N HIS A 79 -11.93 9.81 2.29
CA HIS A 79 -11.39 8.87 3.29
C HIS A 79 -10.05 8.26 2.83
N ASN A 80 -9.95 7.98 1.54
CA ASN A 80 -8.74 7.51 0.89
C ASN A 80 -7.60 8.53 0.98
N VAL A 81 -7.89 9.82 0.76
CA VAL A 81 -6.93 10.91 0.94
C VAL A 81 -6.53 11.05 2.41
N GLN A 82 -7.49 11.05 3.32
CA GLN A 82 -7.21 11.11 4.76
C GLN A 82 -6.34 9.94 5.23
N LEU A 83 -6.61 8.73 4.74
CA LEU A 83 -5.81 7.55 5.07
C LEU A 83 -4.37 7.68 4.56
N LYS A 84 -4.18 8.19 3.33
CA LYS A 84 -2.85 8.52 2.81
C LYS A 84 -2.13 9.49 3.75
N ASP A 85 -2.77 10.61 4.12
CA ASP A 85 -2.14 11.63 4.97
C ASP A 85 -1.74 11.08 6.34
N LEU A 86 -2.61 10.26 6.96
CA LEU A 86 -2.32 9.60 8.23
C LEU A 86 -1.16 8.59 8.10
N ALA A 87 -1.14 7.78 7.04
CA ALA A 87 -0.06 6.84 6.78
C ALA A 87 1.27 7.58 6.56
N CYS A 88 1.26 8.66 5.79
CA CYS A 88 2.43 9.49 5.55
C CYS A 88 2.97 10.12 6.82
N LYS A 89 2.10 10.72 7.64
CA LYS A 89 2.49 11.27 8.95
C LYS A 89 3.10 10.20 9.87
N LYS A 90 2.57 8.98 9.83
CA LYS A 90 3.01 7.89 10.72
C LYS A 90 4.32 7.24 10.27
N TYR A 91 4.44 6.92 8.98
CA TYR A 91 5.51 6.05 8.48
C TYR A 91 6.64 6.81 7.77
N CYS A 92 6.42 8.07 7.39
CA CYS A 92 7.26 8.76 6.41
C CYS A 92 7.87 10.07 6.87
N LYS A 93 8.04 10.24 8.20
CA LYS A 93 8.73 11.36 8.89
C LYS A 93 9.07 12.49 7.91
N GLU A 94 8.15 13.47 7.81
CA GLU A 94 8.24 14.69 6.99
C GLU A 94 9.53 14.79 6.14
N GLN A 95 9.45 14.43 4.86
CA GLN A 95 10.44 14.93 3.91
C GLN A 95 10.19 16.41 3.65
#